data_AF-A0A831RWZ0-F1
#
_entry.id   AF-A0A831RWZ0-F1
#
_cell.length_a   1.000
_cell.length_b   1.000
_cell.length_c   1.000
_cell.angle_alpha   90.00
_cell.angle_beta   90.00
_cell.angle_gamma   90.00
#
_symmetry.space_group_name_H-M   'P 1'
#
loop_
_entity.id
_entity.type
_entity.pdbx_description
1 polymer ?
#
loop_
_entity_poly.entity_id
_entity_poly.type
_entity_poly.pdbx_seq_one_letter_code
_entity_poly.pdbx_strand_id
1 'polypeptide(L)'
;GWLGDHLGHRMVIVRLASLLSLLAFLAMPGATGFVQIALIMTLYSFFWNASLPQFEAVTFNYLGKHVERYSRLRLWGSVGFIVTVVLVGRLVDSRGTGVVLSALLVVFAGIFLSSLLVKDRPGSSDQEEQPSIWIVLKTPRVMAFFAAVFLMQMSHGPYYAFYSIYLQDFGYSKSSIGVLWSIGVLAEVLLFVFMHRIMSRYSAALILLVSLVLASLRWLLIGWFPEVLSLLVLSQVLHAASFGSFHAAAIHLVHGYFRGRHQGRGQALYSSLSFGAGGALGTFASGILWEQWGAPFAYTMASAVALLGAWCVWHFIPTSTTEEKRL
;
A
#
# COMPACT_ATOMS: atom_id res chain seq x y z
N GLY A 1 13.07 -3.12 -10.97
CA GLY A 1 13.96 -4.01 -10.20
C GLY A 1 15.16 -4.35 -11.03
N TRP A 2 15.14 -5.49 -11.71
CA TRP A 2 16.26 -6.03 -12.51
C TRP A 2 16.95 -5.01 -13.44
N LEU A 3 16.17 -4.26 -14.25
CA LEU A 3 16.68 -3.21 -15.13
C LEU A 3 17.41 -2.10 -14.37
N GLY A 4 16.85 -1.62 -13.26
CA GLY A 4 17.47 -0.57 -12.44
C GLY A 4 18.74 -1.05 -11.72
N ASP A 5 18.81 -2.34 -11.40
CA ASP A 5 20.00 -2.95 -10.79
C ASP A 5 21.13 -3.15 -11.81
N HIS A 6 20.81 -3.46 -13.07
CA HIS A 6 21.81 -3.66 -14.14
C HIS A 6 22.27 -2.36 -14.80
N LEU A 7 21.36 -1.40 -14.99
CA LEU A 7 21.69 -0.14 -15.67
C LEU A 7 22.34 0.90 -14.76
N GLY A 8 22.19 0.79 -13.43
CA GLY A 8 22.74 1.77 -12.46
C GLY A 8 22.09 3.16 -12.49
N HIS A 9 21.30 3.48 -13.51
CA HIS A 9 20.63 4.77 -13.74
C HIS A 9 19.15 4.74 -13.37
N ARG A 10 18.85 4.62 -12.08
CA ARG A 10 17.48 4.44 -11.57
C ARG A 10 16.58 5.66 -11.83
N MET A 11 17.11 6.87 -11.73
CA MET A 11 16.36 8.10 -11.98
C MET A 11 15.96 8.27 -13.44
N VAL A 12 16.73 7.73 -14.39
CA VAL A 12 16.32 7.70 -15.82
C VAL A 12 15.04 6.88 -15.97
N ILE A 13 14.96 5.72 -15.30
CA ILE A 13 13.76 4.88 -15.31
C ILE A 13 12.58 5.63 -14.69
N VAL A 14 12.77 6.30 -13.54
CA VAL A 14 11.71 7.10 -12.90
C VAL A 14 11.21 8.21 -13.83
N ARG A 15 12.10 8.94 -14.49
CA ARG A 15 11.75 10.05 -15.39
C ARG A 15 10.99 9.58 -16.61
N LEU A 16 11.46 8.51 -17.27
CA LEU A 16 10.77 7.93 -18.41
C LEU A 16 9.41 7.36 -18.01
N ALA A 17 9.35 6.62 -16.90
CA ALA A 17 8.11 6.02 -16.42
C ALA A 17 7.09 7.10 -16.01
N SER A 18 7.49 8.13 -15.26
CA SER A 18 6.59 9.24 -14.91
C SER A 18 6.11 10.04 -16.12
N LEU A 19 6.99 10.30 -17.10
CA LEU A 19 6.60 10.96 -18.35
C LEU A 19 5.61 10.11 -19.16
N LEU A 20 5.89 8.82 -19.33
CA LEU A 20 5.02 7.92 -20.08
C LEU A 20 3.68 7.69 -19.36
N SER A 21 3.66 7.65 -18.03
CA SER A 21 2.42 7.67 -17.25
C SER A 21 1.60 8.94 -17.51
N LEU A 22 2.24 10.12 -17.51
CA LEU A 22 1.57 11.39 -17.81
C LEU A 22 1.01 11.41 -19.24
N LEU A 23 1.81 11.01 -20.23
CA LEU A 23 1.41 10.98 -21.63
C LEU A 23 0.26 9.99 -21.88
N ALA A 24 0.30 8.81 -21.27
CA ALA A 24 -0.80 7.85 -21.33
C ALA A 24 -2.07 8.44 -20.70
N PHE A 25 -1.95 9.08 -19.54
CA PHE A 25 -3.10 9.64 -18.81
C PHE A 25 -3.70 10.89 -19.49
N LEU A 26 -2.94 11.61 -20.32
CA LEU A 26 -3.46 12.71 -21.15
C LEU A 26 -4.52 12.26 -22.17
N ALA A 27 -4.54 10.98 -22.53
CA ALA A 27 -5.58 10.42 -23.42
C ALA A 27 -6.92 10.19 -22.70
N MET A 28 -6.95 10.19 -21.36
CA MET A 28 -8.12 9.84 -20.56
C MET A 28 -9.35 10.75 -20.78
N PRO A 29 -9.24 12.09 -20.98
CA PRO A 29 -10.41 12.94 -21.25
C PRO A 29 -11.18 12.54 -22.52
N GLY A 30 -10.52 11.92 -23.49
CA GLY A 30 -11.14 11.46 -24.74
C GLY A 30 -11.67 10.03 -24.69
N ALA A 31 -11.51 9.32 -23.58
CA ALA A 31 -11.91 7.93 -23.44
C ALA A 31 -13.38 7.82 -23.04
N THR A 32 -14.22 7.32 -23.94
CA THR A 32 -15.67 7.18 -23.70
C THR A 32 -16.11 5.72 -23.57
N GLY A 33 -15.30 4.77 -24.05
CA GLY A 33 -15.60 3.33 -24.00
C GLY A 33 -14.76 2.56 -22.98
N PHE A 34 -15.31 1.45 -22.47
CA PHE A 34 -14.62 0.55 -21.54
C PHE A 34 -13.24 0.12 -22.04
N VAL A 35 -13.13 -0.32 -23.31
CA VAL A 35 -11.86 -0.79 -23.88
C VAL A 35 -10.82 0.33 -23.92
N GLN A 36 -11.22 1.55 -24.27
CA GLN A 36 -10.31 2.71 -24.29
C GLN A 36 -9.79 3.00 -22.88
N ILE A 37 -10.68 3.06 -21.90
CA ILE A 37 -10.33 3.28 -20.49
C ILE A 37 -9.40 2.17 -19.99
N ALA A 38 -9.72 0.90 -20.28
CA ALA A 38 -8.93 -0.25 -19.86
C ALA A 38 -7.52 -0.23 -20.46
N LEU A 39 -7.38 0.10 -21.75
CA LEU A 39 -6.09 0.22 -22.41
C LEU A 39 -5.26 1.37 -21.83
N ILE A 40 -5.87 2.55 -21.64
CA ILE A 40 -5.20 3.71 -21.05
C ILE A 40 -4.76 3.40 -19.62
N MET A 41 -5.64 2.81 -18.80
CA MET A 41 -5.33 2.42 -17.43
C MET A 41 -4.24 1.35 -17.35
N THR A 42 -4.22 0.39 -18.29
CA THR A 42 -3.17 -0.64 -18.35
C THR A 42 -1.83 0.00 -18.68
N LEU A 43 -1.77 0.84 -19.71
CA LEU A 43 -0.55 1.52 -20.14
C LEU A 43 -0.02 2.45 -19.04
N TYR A 44 -0.90 3.28 -18.46
CA TYR A 44 -0.60 4.14 -17.33
C TYR A 44 -0.06 3.33 -16.15
N SER A 45 -0.76 2.26 -15.75
CA SER A 45 -0.41 1.44 -14.57
C SER A 45 0.93 0.74 -14.75
N PHE A 46 1.24 0.27 -15.96
CA PHE A 46 2.51 -0.38 -16.26
C PHE A 46 3.69 0.55 -15.94
N PHE A 47 3.65 1.79 -16.42
CA PHE A 47 4.71 2.77 -16.17
C PHE A 47 4.67 3.31 -14.73
N TRP A 48 3.48 3.58 -14.19
CA TRP A 48 3.34 4.16 -12.85
C TRP A 48 3.92 3.24 -11.77
N ASN A 49 3.56 1.95 -11.82
CA ASN A 49 4.05 0.96 -10.87
C ASN A 49 5.56 0.70 -11.00
N ALA A 50 6.18 1.03 -12.14
CA ALA A 50 7.63 0.94 -12.31
C ALA A 50 8.39 2.08 -11.60
N SER A 51 7.76 3.25 -11.43
CA SER A 51 8.41 4.46 -10.91
C SER A 51 8.69 4.38 -9.41
N LEU A 52 7.68 4.02 -8.61
CA LEU A 52 7.75 4.10 -7.14
C LEU A 52 8.89 3.27 -6.54
N PRO A 53 9.08 1.97 -6.90
CA PRO A 53 10.17 1.17 -6.32
C PRO A 53 11.57 1.68 -6.67
N GLN A 54 11.74 2.30 -7.85
CA GLN A 54 13.02 2.88 -8.22
C GLN A 54 13.31 4.16 -7.44
N PHE A 55 12.28 4.98 -7.21
CA PHE A 55 12.41 6.19 -6.41
C PHE A 55 12.73 5.89 -4.93
N GLU A 56 12.11 4.84 -4.37
CA GLU A 56 12.46 4.35 -3.03
C GLU A 56 13.90 3.84 -2.95
N ALA A 57 14.37 3.08 -3.94
CA ALA A 57 15.75 2.62 -3.99
C ALA A 57 16.75 3.80 -4.03
N VAL A 58 16.48 4.83 -4.85
CA VAL A 58 17.30 6.05 -4.88
C VAL A 58 17.28 6.76 -3.52
N THR A 59 16.12 6.84 -2.87
CA THR A 59 15.98 7.41 -1.53
C THR A 59 16.87 6.69 -0.52
N PHE A 60 16.85 5.36 -0.49
CA PHE A 60 17.72 4.58 0.42
C PHE A 60 19.20 4.76 0.09
N ASN A 61 19.57 4.86 -1.19
CA ASN A 61 20.96 5.20 -1.58
C ASN A 61 21.40 6.57 -1.05
N TYR A 62 20.48 7.55 -1.00
CA TYR A 62 20.75 8.87 -0.42
C TYR A 62 20.92 8.82 1.09
N LEU A 63 20.07 8.05 1.77
CA LEU A 63 20.08 7.91 3.23
C LEU A 63 21.31 7.12 3.71
N GLY A 64 21.74 6.10 2.98
CA GLY A 64 22.88 5.27 3.35
C GLY A 64 22.73 4.70 4.75
N LYS A 65 23.65 5.06 5.66
CA LYS A 65 23.62 4.64 7.07
C LYS A 65 22.51 5.31 7.90
N HIS A 66 21.92 6.40 7.41
CA HIS A 66 20.91 7.20 8.11
C HIS A 66 19.48 6.77 7.79
N VAL A 67 19.21 5.46 7.80
CA VAL A 67 17.91 4.87 7.45
C VAL A 67 16.80 5.38 8.37
N GLU A 68 17.11 5.77 9.60
CA GLU A 68 16.16 6.35 10.56
C GLU A 68 15.45 7.60 10.02
N ARG A 69 16.09 8.35 9.11
CA ARG A 69 15.53 9.56 8.50
C ARG A 69 14.47 9.26 7.44
N TYR A 70 14.36 8.01 6.96
CA TYR A 70 13.33 7.60 6.00
C TYR A 70 11.91 7.91 6.51
N SER A 71 11.67 7.71 7.81
CA SER A 71 10.40 8.04 8.47
C SER A 71 10.00 9.51 8.29
N ARG A 72 10.96 10.45 8.36
CA ARG A 72 10.74 11.88 8.15
C ARG A 72 10.40 12.21 6.70
N LEU A 73 10.96 11.47 5.75
CA LEU A 73 10.62 11.63 4.34
C LEU A 73 9.20 11.13 4.05
N ARG A 74 8.83 9.97 4.63
CA ARG A 74 7.49 9.39 4.47
C ARG A 74 6.38 10.26 5.06
N LEU A 75 6.68 10.99 6.15
CA LEU A 75 5.76 11.98 6.74
C LEU A 75 5.23 12.98 5.69
N TRP A 76 6.10 13.48 4.80
CA TRP A 76 5.69 14.42 3.75
C TRP A 76 4.74 13.78 2.72
N GLY A 77 4.87 12.47 2.48
CA GLY A 77 3.90 11.71 1.69
C GLY A 77 2.50 11.72 2.33
N SER A 78 2.43 11.48 3.65
CA SER A 78 1.18 11.54 4.42
C SER A 78 0.57 12.96 4.44
N VAL A 79 1.41 13.99 4.62
CA VAL A 79 0.97 15.40 4.54
C VAL A 79 0.41 15.71 3.15
N GLY A 80 1.13 15.31 2.09
CA GLY A 80 0.68 15.49 0.71
C GLY A 80 -0.65 14.78 0.43
N PHE A 81 -0.84 13.56 0.94
CA PHE A 81 -2.10 12.83 0.84
C PHE A 81 -3.25 13.59 1.52
N ILE A 82 -3.07 14.00 2.79
CA ILE A 82 -4.10 14.71 3.56
C ILE A 82 -4.49 16.01 2.85
N VAL A 83 -3.50 16.80 2.44
CA VAL A 83 -3.73 18.07 1.75
C VAL A 83 -4.47 17.83 0.43
N THR A 84 -4.05 16.85 -0.36
CA THR A 84 -4.67 16.55 -1.66
C THR A 84 -6.12 16.08 -1.50
N VAL A 85 -6.38 15.11 -0.63
CA VAL A 85 -7.72 14.52 -0.46
C VAL A 85 -8.71 15.55 0.08
N VAL A 86 -8.29 16.42 1.01
CA VAL A 86 -9.16 17.50 1.53
C VAL A 86 -9.41 18.58 0.48
N LEU A 87 -8.38 19.05 -0.23
CA LEU A 87 -8.53 20.10 -1.25
C LEU A 87 -9.33 19.61 -2.45
N VAL A 88 -8.97 18.45 -3.01
CA VAL A 88 -9.68 17.86 -4.16
C VAL A 88 -11.12 17.50 -3.75
N GLY A 89 -11.34 17.00 -2.54
CA GLY A 89 -12.70 16.74 -2.02
C GLY A 89 -13.59 17.99 -2.07
N ARG A 90 -13.11 19.13 -1.56
CA ARG A 90 -13.84 20.41 -1.62
C ARG A 90 -14.06 20.93 -3.04
N LEU A 91 -13.06 20.76 -3.91
CA LEU A 91 -13.19 21.14 -5.32
C LEU A 91 -14.24 20.27 -6.02
N VAL A 92 -14.31 18.99 -5.72
CA VAL A 92 -15.34 18.09 -6.26
C VAL A 92 -16.73 18.44 -5.75
N ASP A 93 -16.88 18.76 -4.46
CA ASP A 93 -18.17 19.20 -3.90
C ASP A 93 -18.70 20.48 -4.58
N SER A 94 -17.81 21.40 -4.98
CA SER A 94 -18.21 22.70 -5.57
C SER A 94 -18.25 22.73 -7.09
N ARG A 95 -17.46 21.92 -7.79
CA ARG A 95 -17.29 21.96 -9.26
C ARG A 95 -17.54 20.62 -9.95
N GLY A 96 -17.91 19.58 -9.19
CA GLY A 96 -18.15 18.23 -9.71
C GLY A 96 -16.87 17.40 -9.92
N THR A 97 -17.06 16.14 -10.28
CA THR A 97 -16.00 15.13 -10.39
C THR A 97 -15.04 15.36 -11.56
N GLY A 98 -15.40 16.20 -12.54
CA GLY A 98 -14.54 16.54 -13.68
C GLY A 98 -13.18 17.14 -13.27
N VAL A 99 -13.11 17.80 -12.10
CA VAL A 99 -11.86 18.38 -11.58
C VAL A 99 -10.83 17.31 -11.21
N VAL A 100 -11.25 16.09 -10.88
CA VAL A 100 -10.34 15.00 -10.48
C VAL A 100 -9.34 14.71 -11.59
N LEU A 101 -9.79 14.70 -12.84
CA LEU A 101 -8.93 14.39 -13.98
C LEU A 101 -7.84 15.45 -14.18
N SER A 102 -8.22 16.72 -14.13
CA SER A 102 -7.27 17.83 -14.21
C SER A 102 -6.31 17.85 -13.02
N ALA A 103 -6.80 17.57 -11.81
CA ALA A 103 -5.96 17.50 -10.61
C ALA A 103 -4.90 16.39 -10.72
N LEU A 104 -5.28 15.20 -11.20
CA LEU A 104 -4.35 14.10 -11.44
C LEU A 104 -3.29 14.45 -12.49
N LEU A 105 -3.67 15.11 -13.59
CA LEU A 105 -2.71 15.57 -14.60
C LEU A 105 -1.71 16.58 -14.01
N VAL A 106 -2.17 17.51 -13.19
CA VAL A 106 -1.28 18.47 -12.49
C VAL A 106 -0.32 17.72 -11.54
N VAL A 107 -0.81 16.73 -10.80
CA VAL A 107 0.03 15.92 -9.89
C VAL A 107 1.05 15.11 -10.68
N PHE A 108 0.66 14.43 -11.77
CA PHE A 108 1.61 13.66 -12.59
C PHE A 108 2.65 14.55 -13.26
N ALA A 109 2.25 15.73 -13.75
CA ALA A 109 3.19 16.73 -14.25
C ALA A 109 4.16 17.19 -13.15
N GLY A 110 3.66 17.47 -11.94
CA GLY A 110 4.47 17.82 -10.78
C GLY A 110 5.47 16.72 -10.41
N ILE A 111 5.06 15.45 -10.43
CA ILE A 111 5.94 14.31 -10.18
C ILE A 111 7.04 14.24 -11.25
N PHE A 112 6.69 14.32 -12.53
CA PHE A 112 7.67 14.32 -13.61
C PHE A 112 8.68 15.47 -13.44
N LEU A 113 8.20 16.70 -13.27
CA LEU A 113 9.06 17.88 -13.09
C LEU A 113 9.95 17.75 -11.84
N SER A 114 9.41 17.27 -10.73
CA SER A 114 10.19 17.05 -9.50
C SER A 114 11.28 15.98 -9.69
N SER A 115 11.01 14.95 -10.50
CA SER A 115 11.98 13.89 -10.80
C SER A 115 13.19 14.37 -11.60
N LEU A 116 13.07 15.51 -12.31
CA LEU A 116 14.20 16.14 -13.02
C LEU A 116 15.20 16.77 -12.06
N LEU A 117 14.76 17.17 -10.86
CA LEU A 117 15.61 17.80 -9.84
C LEU A 117 16.46 16.79 -9.06
N VAL A 118 16.03 15.53 -9.01
CA VAL A 118 16.72 14.48 -8.24
C VAL A 118 17.79 13.82 -9.11
N LYS A 119 19.02 13.75 -8.60
CA LYS A 119 20.16 13.11 -9.29
C LYS A 119 20.24 11.63 -8.91
N ASP A 120 20.82 10.82 -9.81
CA ASP A 120 21.13 9.43 -9.48
C ASP A 120 22.25 9.35 -8.44
N ARG A 121 22.12 8.42 -7.50
CA ARG A 121 23.20 8.04 -6.58
C ARG A 121 23.45 6.53 -6.70
N PRO A 122 24.65 6.09 -7.10
CA PRO A 122 24.99 4.68 -7.13
C PRO A 122 24.83 4.07 -5.73
N GLY A 123 24.22 2.90 -5.65
CA GLY A 123 24.14 2.14 -4.41
C GLY A 123 25.47 1.48 -4.08
N SER A 124 25.76 1.27 -2.80
CA SER A 124 26.87 0.42 -2.36
C SER A 124 26.51 -1.05 -2.59
N SER A 125 27.29 -1.75 -3.42
CA SER A 125 27.12 -3.19 -3.64
C SER A 125 28.03 -3.98 -2.70
N ASP A 126 27.55 -4.33 -1.50
CA ASP A 126 28.22 -5.35 -0.70
C ASP A 126 27.80 -6.72 -1.21
N GLN A 127 28.76 -7.43 -1.82
CA GLN A 127 28.58 -8.75 -2.40
C GLN A 127 28.92 -9.83 -1.37
N GLU A 128 27.92 -10.29 -0.63
CA GLU A 128 28.02 -11.55 0.09
C GLU A 128 27.39 -12.69 -0.72
N GLU A 129 28.09 -13.83 -0.76
CA GLU A 129 27.53 -15.09 -1.25
C GLU A 129 26.43 -15.56 -0.30
N GLN A 130 25.22 -15.72 -0.83
CA GLN A 130 24.04 -16.12 -0.07
C GLN A 130 23.36 -17.32 -0.76
N PRO A 131 22.68 -18.22 -0.02
CA PRO A 131 21.98 -19.38 -0.58
C PRO A 131 20.92 -18.98 -1.62
N SER A 132 20.42 -19.91 -2.43
CA SER A 132 19.41 -19.61 -3.45
C SER A 132 18.13 -19.05 -2.83
N ILE A 133 17.52 -18.03 -3.45
CA ILE A 133 16.25 -17.44 -3.00
C ILE A 133 15.12 -18.47 -2.93
N TRP A 134 15.18 -19.51 -3.76
CA TRP A 134 14.21 -20.59 -3.78
C TRP A 134 14.19 -21.41 -2.50
N ILE A 135 15.34 -21.54 -1.82
CA ILE A 135 15.42 -22.26 -0.54
C ILE A 135 14.68 -21.45 0.54
N VAL A 136 14.90 -20.14 0.57
CA VAL A 136 14.21 -19.22 1.49
C VAL A 136 12.70 -19.25 1.23
N LEU A 137 12.27 -19.16 -0.03
CA LEU A 137 10.85 -19.13 -0.39
C LEU A 137 10.10 -20.43 -0.06
N LYS A 138 10.77 -21.58 -0.10
CA LYS A 138 10.17 -22.89 0.26
C LYS A 138 10.09 -23.13 1.77
N THR A 139 10.59 -22.20 2.59
CA THR A 139 10.45 -22.31 4.04
C THR A 139 8.99 -22.09 4.42
N PRO A 140 8.33 -23.00 5.16
CA PRO A 140 6.90 -22.90 5.47
C PRO A 140 6.47 -21.56 6.08
N ARG A 141 7.33 -20.99 6.94
CA ARG A 141 7.12 -19.68 7.58
C ARG A 141 7.09 -18.53 6.58
N VAL A 142 7.98 -18.57 5.58
CA VAL A 142 8.08 -17.55 4.52
C VAL A 142 6.88 -17.66 3.57
N MET A 143 6.44 -18.87 3.25
CA MET A 143 5.21 -19.09 2.49
C MET A 143 3.98 -18.55 3.21
N ALA A 144 3.84 -18.86 4.50
CA ALA A 144 2.75 -18.36 5.32
C ALA A 144 2.78 -16.83 5.46
N PHE A 145 3.96 -16.24 5.58
CA PHE A 145 4.14 -14.79 5.55
C PHE A 145 3.64 -14.19 4.23
N PHE A 146 4.03 -14.75 3.08
CA PHE A 146 3.56 -14.24 1.78
C PHE A 146 2.06 -14.45 1.57
N ALA A 147 1.50 -15.56 2.07
CA ALA A 147 0.05 -15.77 2.08
C ALA A 147 -0.65 -14.70 2.94
N ALA A 148 -0.14 -14.40 4.14
CA ALA A 148 -0.73 -13.42 5.04
C ALA A 148 -0.70 -11.99 4.45
N VAL A 149 0.40 -11.56 3.84
CA VAL A 149 0.47 -10.21 3.20
C VAL A 149 -0.38 -10.12 1.95
N PHE A 150 -0.52 -11.20 1.18
CA PHE A 150 -1.44 -11.29 0.06
C PHE A 150 -2.89 -11.16 0.53
N LEU A 151 -3.29 -11.94 1.54
CA LEU A 151 -4.65 -11.95 2.10
C LEU A 151 -5.00 -10.62 2.77
N MET A 152 -4.07 -10.00 3.49
CA MET A 152 -4.28 -8.65 4.05
C MET A 152 -4.61 -7.65 2.94
N GLN A 153 -3.81 -7.60 1.87
CA GLN A 153 -4.05 -6.66 0.77
C GLN A 153 -5.29 -7.02 -0.06
N MET A 154 -5.59 -8.30 -0.22
CA MET A 154 -6.84 -8.75 -0.84
C MET A 154 -8.06 -8.28 -0.04
N SER A 155 -8.01 -8.34 1.30
CA SER A 155 -9.09 -7.85 2.16
C SER A 155 -9.32 -6.33 2.08
N HIS A 156 -8.32 -5.55 1.64
CA HIS A 156 -8.49 -4.11 1.42
C HIS A 156 -9.23 -3.78 0.11
N GLY A 157 -9.50 -4.77 -0.74
CA GLY A 157 -10.21 -4.61 -2.02
C GLY A 157 -11.44 -3.72 -1.98
N PRO A 158 -12.47 -4.01 -1.14
CA PRO A 158 -13.69 -3.22 -1.12
C PRO A 158 -13.44 -1.82 -0.56
N TYR A 159 -12.47 -1.68 0.35
CA TYR A 159 -12.09 -0.41 0.93
C TYR A 159 -11.48 0.55 -0.11
N TYR A 160 -10.47 0.10 -0.86
CA TYR A 160 -9.81 0.97 -1.84
C TYR A 160 -10.69 1.28 -3.05
N ALA A 161 -11.51 0.33 -3.48
CA ALA A 161 -12.33 0.50 -4.67
C ALA A 161 -13.65 1.24 -4.40
N PHE A 162 -14.31 0.94 -3.27
CA PHE A 162 -15.73 1.29 -3.10
C PHE A 162 -16.05 2.05 -1.82
N TYR A 163 -15.14 2.21 -0.85
CA TYR A 163 -15.44 2.92 0.42
C TYR A 163 -16.04 4.30 0.20
N SER A 164 -15.42 5.14 -0.62
CA SER A 164 -15.94 6.49 -0.90
C SER A 164 -17.27 6.47 -1.66
N ILE A 165 -17.53 5.45 -2.48
CA ILE A 165 -18.81 5.29 -3.20
C ILE A 165 -19.89 4.93 -2.19
N TYR A 166 -19.61 3.93 -1.35
CA TYR A 166 -20.50 3.48 -0.30
C TYR A 166 -20.91 4.59 0.65
N LEU A 167 -19.97 5.39 1.14
CA LEU A 167 -20.30 6.51 2.02
C LEU A 167 -21.16 7.58 1.32
N GLN A 168 -21.02 7.78 0.01
CA GLN A 168 -21.93 8.68 -0.69
C GLN A 168 -23.36 8.14 -0.77
N ASP A 169 -23.52 6.82 -0.92
CA ASP A 169 -24.84 6.19 -0.91
C ASP A 169 -25.55 6.40 0.45
N PHE A 170 -24.78 6.62 1.51
CA PHE A 170 -25.26 7.00 2.86
C PHE A 170 -25.27 8.52 3.11
N GLY A 171 -25.15 9.35 2.07
CA GLY A 171 -25.31 10.81 2.16
C GLY A 171 -24.09 11.59 2.66
N TYR A 172 -22.93 10.96 2.82
CA TYR A 172 -21.72 11.69 3.19
C TYR A 172 -21.18 12.50 2.00
N SER A 173 -20.88 13.79 2.23
CA SER A 173 -20.23 14.65 1.24
C SER A 173 -18.79 14.21 0.94
N LYS A 174 -18.24 14.62 -0.22
CA LYS A 174 -16.86 14.26 -0.60
C LYS A 174 -15.85 14.85 0.37
N SER A 175 -16.10 16.05 0.89
CA SER A 175 -15.30 16.66 1.95
C SER A 175 -15.30 15.82 3.23
N SER A 176 -16.46 15.34 3.70
CA SER A 176 -16.54 14.49 4.90
C SER A 176 -15.81 13.16 4.70
N ILE A 177 -15.96 12.54 3.53
CA ILE A 177 -15.22 11.34 3.14
C ILE A 177 -13.71 11.62 3.15
N GLY A 178 -13.27 12.75 2.59
CA GLY A 178 -11.87 13.14 2.59
C GLY A 178 -11.28 13.35 3.98
N VAL A 179 -12.07 13.89 4.91
CA VAL A 179 -11.69 13.98 6.34
C VAL A 179 -11.56 12.59 6.96
N LEU A 180 -12.49 11.67 6.70
CA LEU A 180 -12.42 10.30 7.19
C LEU A 180 -11.15 9.58 6.70
N TRP A 181 -10.81 9.67 5.41
CA TRP A 181 -9.53 9.17 4.88
C TRP A 181 -8.32 9.79 5.59
N SER A 182 -8.39 11.11 5.86
CA SER A 182 -7.30 11.83 6.53
C SER A 182 -7.10 11.39 7.99
N ILE A 183 -8.18 11.04 8.71
CA ILE A 183 -8.09 10.47 10.06
C ILE A 183 -7.30 9.16 10.04
N GLY A 184 -7.55 8.29 9.06
CA GLY A 184 -6.82 7.03 8.95
C GLY A 184 -5.32 7.23 8.71
N VAL A 185 -4.96 8.15 7.81
CA VAL A 185 -3.55 8.48 7.55
C VAL A 185 -2.89 9.16 8.75
N LEU A 186 -3.60 10.02 9.47
CA LEU A 186 -3.08 10.62 10.70
C LEU A 186 -2.82 9.56 11.78
N ALA A 187 -3.74 8.62 11.96
CA ALA A 187 -3.57 7.51 12.90
C ALA A 187 -2.36 6.64 12.52
N GLU A 188 -2.16 6.36 11.24
CA GLU A 188 -0.97 5.66 10.72
C GLU A 188 0.33 6.41 11.07
N VAL A 189 0.39 7.72 10.82
CA VAL A 189 1.57 8.55 11.14
C VAL A 189 1.89 8.49 12.63
N LEU A 190 0.88 8.64 13.48
CA LEU A 190 1.05 8.57 14.93
C LEU A 190 1.56 7.19 15.36
N LEU A 191 1.01 6.12 14.80
CA LEU A 191 1.47 4.76 15.09
C LEU A 191 2.94 4.56 14.71
N PHE A 192 3.40 5.06 13.55
CA PHE A 192 4.80 4.95 13.15
C PHE A 192 5.76 5.60 14.13
N VAL A 193 5.36 6.71 14.77
CA VAL A 193 6.17 7.35 15.84
C VAL A 193 6.39 6.41 17.03
N PHE A 194 5.38 5.59 17.38
CA PHE A 194 5.45 4.66 18.51
C PHE A 194 5.91 3.25 18.11
N MET A 195 6.03 2.95 16.81
CA MET A 195 6.24 1.59 16.31
C MET A 195 7.54 0.96 16.85
N HIS A 196 8.62 1.73 16.99
CA HIS A 196 9.86 1.22 17.60
C HIS A 196 9.64 0.66 19.02
N ARG A 197 8.82 1.34 19.83
CA ARG A 197 8.48 0.87 21.19
C ARG A 197 7.63 -0.39 21.15
N ILE A 198 6.67 -0.47 20.23
CA ILE A 198 5.82 -1.65 20.07
C ILE A 198 6.67 -2.86 19.67
N MET A 199 7.52 -2.71 18.67
CA MET A 199 8.41 -3.78 18.18
C MET A 199 9.51 -4.17 19.20
N SER A 200 9.86 -3.29 20.14
CA SER A 200 10.77 -3.66 21.24
C SER A 200 10.13 -4.60 22.26
N ARG A 201 8.80 -4.65 22.33
CA ARG A 201 8.02 -5.42 23.32
C ARG A 201 7.34 -6.64 22.73
N TYR A 202 6.90 -6.57 21.48
CA TYR A 202 6.13 -7.61 20.82
C TYR A 202 6.84 -8.09 19.55
N SER A 203 6.69 -9.38 19.25
CA SER A 203 7.20 -9.96 18.01
C SER A 203 6.52 -9.37 16.78
N ALA A 204 7.20 -9.31 15.64
CA ALA A 204 6.57 -8.81 14.41
C ALA A 204 5.44 -9.76 13.96
N ALA A 205 5.59 -11.07 14.19
CA ALA A 205 4.56 -12.06 13.93
C ALA A 205 3.27 -11.81 14.74
N LEU A 206 3.38 -11.50 16.04
CA LEU A 206 2.21 -11.15 16.86
C LEU A 206 1.55 -9.86 16.36
N ILE A 207 2.35 -8.87 15.96
CA ILE A 207 1.84 -7.61 15.41
C ILE A 207 1.08 -7.87 14.09
N LEU A 208 1.59 -8.72 13.19
CA LEU A 208 0.87 -9.12 11.98
C LEU A 208 -0.47 -9.77 12.30
N LEU A 209 -0.48 -10.74 13.23
CA LEU A 209 -1.67 -11.46 13.65
C LEU A 209 -2.75 -10.50 14.19
N VAL A 210 -2.39 -9.64 15.14
CA VAL A 210 -3.31 -8.66 15.73
C VAL A 210 -3.83 -7.70 14.67
N SER A 211 -2.96 -7.25 13.76
CA SER A 211 -3.35 -6.35 12.66
C SER A 211 -4.39 -7.00 11.73
N LEU A 212 -4.27 -8.30 11.42
CA LEU A 212 -5.23 -9.05 10.60
C LEU A 212 -6.59 -9.19 11.29
N VAL A 213 -6.61 -9.47 12.59
CA VAL A 213 -7.85 -9.53 13.39
C VAL A 213 -8.52 -8.15 13.46
N LEU A 214 -7.75 -7.09 13.68
CA LEU A 214 -8.27 -5.72 13.70
C LEU A 214 -8.76 -5.26 12.32
N ALA A 215 -8.12 -5.73 11.23
CA ALA A 215 -8.61 -5.51 9.87
C ALA A 215 -9.98 -6.17 9.65
N SER A 216 -10.15 -7.41 10.13
CA SER A 216 -11.45 -8.10 10.09
C SER A 216 -12.55 -7.32 10.81
N LEU A 217 -12.29 -6.86 12.04
CA LEU A 217 -13.23 -5.99 12.77
C LEU A 217 -13.53 -4.71 11.99
N ARG A 218 -12.49 -4.05 11.46
CA ARG A 218 -12.61 -2.82 10.66
C ARG A 218 -13.55 -3.00 9.47
N TRP A 219 -13.44 -4.11 8.74
CA TRP A 219 -14.32 -4.38 7.60
C TRP A 219 -15.77 -4.57 8.02
N LEU A 220 -16.04 -5.28 9.11
CA LEU A 220 -17.40 -5.43 9.64
C LEU A 220 -18.00 -4.10 10.10
N LEU A 221 -17.20 -3.25 10.77
CA LEU A 221 -17.63 -1.93 11.19
C LEU A 221 -18.06 -1.06 9.99
N ILE A 222 -17.25 -1.03 8.93
CA ILE A 222 -17.54 -0.25 7.73
C ILE A 222 -18.76 -0.83 7.01
N GLY A 223 -18.79 -2.14 6.76
CA GLY A 223 -19.81 -2.76 5.93
C GLY A 223 -21.21 -2.79 6.54
N TRP A 224 -21.34 -2.81 7.87
CA TRP A 224 -22.63 -2.95 8.54
C TRP A 224 -23.08 -1.69 9.29
N PHE A 225 -22.19 -0.74 9.57
CA PHE A 225 -22.52 0.46 10.34
C PHE A 225 -22.09 1.78 9.64
N PRO A 226 -22.39 1.97 8.34
CA PRO A 226 -22.03 3.21 7.63
C PRO A 226 -22.76 4.45 8.17
N GLU A 227 -23.93 4.31 8.78
CA GLU A 227 -24.70 5.42 9.37
C GLU A 227 -24.12 5.92 10.70
N VAL A 228 -23.31 5.09 11.37
CA VAL A 228 -22.78 5.39 12.71
C VAL A 228 -21.39 6.03 12.59
N LEU A 229 -21.35 7.37 12.51
CA LEU A 229 -20.12 8.13 12.30
C LEU A 229 -18.99 7.78 13.29
N SER A 230 -19.31 7.55 14.57
CA SER A 230 -18.30 7.18 15.57
C SER A 230 -17.61 5.83 15.26
N LEU A 231 -18.35 4.86 14.72
CA LEU A 231 -17.80 3.58 14.27
C LEU A 231 -16.99 3.73 12.99
N LEU A 232 -17.39 4.61 12.07
CA LEU A 232 -16.56 4.97 10.92
C LEU A 232 -15.25 5.62 11.35
N VAL A 233 -15.27 6.58 12.29
CA VAL A 233 -14.04 7.18 12.83
C VAL A 233 -13.16 6.12 13.49
N LEU A 234 -13.72 5.23 14.31
CA LEU A 234 -12.99 4.11 14.89
C LEU A 234 -12.36 3.22 13.80
N SER A 235 -13.12 2.90 12.74
CA SER A 235 -12.63 2.12 11.60
C SER A 235 -11.46 2.80 10.87
N GLN A 236 -11.45 4.13 10.82
CA GLN A 236 -10.36 4.90 10.23
C GLN A 236 -9.14 4.87 11.13
N VAL A 237 -9.30 4.98 12.45
CA VAL A 237 -8.19 4.80 13.39
C VAL A 237 -7.58 3.39 13.28
N LEU A 238 -8.42 2.36 13.11
CA LEU A 238 -7.98 0.97 12.87
C LEU A 238 -7.20 0.79 11.56
N HIS A 239 -7.20 1.77 10.65
CA HIS A 239 -6.32 1.76 9.48
C HIS A 239 -4.85 1.70 9.88
N ALA A 240 -4.48 2.38 10.96
CA ALA A 240 -3.12 2.32 11.50
C ALA A 240 -2.73 0.86 11.81
N ALA A 241 -3.66 0.05 12.32
CA ALA A 241 -3.41 -1.38 12.55
C ALA A 241 -3.37 -2.18 11.24
N SER A 242 -4.42 -2.06 10.41
CA SER A 242 -4.55 -2.89 9.20
C SER A 242 -3.50 -2.61 8.13
N PHE A 243 -2.91 -1.41 8.14
CA PHE A 243 -1.86 -1.00 7.22
C PHE A 243 -0.55 -0.65 7.93
N GLY A 244 -0.55 0.36 8.81
CA GLY A 244 0.68 0.90 9.42
C GLY A 244 1.52 -0.14 10.19
N SER A 245 0.99 -0.73 11.26
CA SER A 245 1.71 -1.75 12.05
C SER A 245 1.98 -3.01 11.23
N PHE A 246 1.00 -3.42 10.41
CA PHE A 246 1.15 -4.58 9.55
C PHE A 246 2.33 -4.40 8.58
N HIS A 247 2.41 -3.26 7.91
CA HIS A 247 3.47 -2.94 6.95
C HIS A 247 4.84 -2.85 7.64
N ALA A 248 4.94 -2.19 8.79
CA ALA A 248 6.20 -2.11 9.54
C ALA A 248 6.67 -3.49 10.01
N ALA A 249 5.78 -4.33 10.54
CA ALA A 249 6.09 -5.71 10.92
C ALA A 249 6.48 -6.56 9.70
N ALA A 250 5.79 -6.39 8.57
CA ALA A 250 6.10 -7.11 7.34
C ALA A 250 7.48 -6.74 6.78
N ILE A 251 7.84 -5.45 6.75
CA ILE A 251 9.18 -5.00 6.33
C ILE A 251 10.26 -5.61 7.24
N HIS A 252 10.02 -5.66 8.55
CA HIS A 252 10.94 -6.26 9.50
C HIS A 252 11.17 -7.75 9.20
N LEU A 253 10.10 -8.52 8.99
CA LEU A 253 10.19 -9.94 8.66
C LEU A 253 10.84 -10.18 7.29
N VAL A 254 10.54 -9.35 6.28
CA VAL A 254 11.23 -9.42 4.97
C VAL A 254 12.74 -9.21 5.13
N HIS A 255 13.15 -8.24 5.94
CA HIS A 255 14.57 -8.01 6.23
C HIS A 255 15.21 -9.18 6.99
N GLY A 256 14.46 -9.81 7.90
CA GLY A 256 14.89 -11.02 8.61
C GLY A 256 15.07 -12.23 7.69
N TYR A 257 14.08 -12.50 6.82
CA TYR A 257 14.07 -13.66 5.92
C TYR A 257 15.01 -13.51 4.71
N PHE A 258 15.19 -12.29 4.20
CA PHE A 258 15.99 -12.02 3.00
C PHE A 258 17.17 -11.10 3.32
N ARG A 259 18.37 -11.69 3.42
CA ARG A 259 19.63 -10.99 3.73
C ARG A 259 20.53 -10.82 2.50
N GLY A 260 21.49 -9.89 2.59
CA GLY A 260 22.50 -9.62 1.55
C GLY A 260 21.87 -9.39 0.17
N ARG A 261 22.37 -10.10 -0.84
CA ARG A 261 21.93 -10.00 -2.25
C ARG A 261 20.42 -10.24 -2.50
N HIS A 262 19.71 -10.88 -1.57
CA HIS A 262 18.29 -11.19 -1.74
C HIS A 262 17.36 -10.15 -1.12
N GLN A 263 17.87 -9.21 -0.33
CA GLN A 263 17.03 -8.21 0.35
C GLN A 263 16.15 -7.43 -0.63
N GLY A 264 16.73 -6.90 -1.70
CA GLY A 264 15.99 -6.17 -2.73
C GLY A 264 14.95 -7.05 -3.45
N ARG A 265 15.23 -8.34 -3.63
CA ARG A 265 14.29 -9.30 -4.22
C ARG A 265 13.14 -9.62 -3.27
N GLY A 266 13.42 -9.79 -1.97
CA GLY A 266 12.41 -10.00 -0.93
C GLY A 266 11.44 -8.82 -0.83
N GLN A 267 11.95 -7.59 -0.85
CA GLN A 267 11.13 -6.37 -0.89
C GLN A 267 10.27 -6.30 -2.17
N ALA A 268 10.85 -6.62 -3.33
CA ALA A 268 10.11 -6.65 -4.59
C ALA A 268 8.99 -7.71 -4.58
N LEU A 269 9.25 -8.90 -4.02
CA LEU A 269 8.23 -9.94 -3.85
C LEU A 269 7.12 -9.50 -2.89
N TYR A 270 7.48 -8.87 -1.77
CA TYR A 270 6.50 -8.34 -0.83
C TYR A 270 5.57 -7.32 -1.49
N SER A 271 6.12 -6.32 -2.17
CA SER A 271 5.32 -5.30 -2.86
C SER A 271 4.47 -5.88 -3.99
N SER A 272 5.03 -6.78 -4.81
CA SER A 272 4.31 -7.39 -5.93
C SER A 272 3.20 -8.34 -5.50
N LEU A 273 3.42 -9.19 -4.49
CA LEU A 273 2.41 -10.13 -4.02
C LEU A 273 1.32 -9.44 -3.19
N SER A 274 1.70 -8.48 -2.35
CA SER A 274 0.73 -7.76 -1.52
C SER A 274 -0.04 -6.72 -2.34
N PHE A 275 0.59 -5.57 -2.66
CA PHE A 275 -0.06 -4.45 -3.33
C PHE A 275 -0.44 -4.75 -4.77
N GLY A 276 0.38 -5.53 -5.49
CA GLY A 276 0.09 -5.94 -6.86
C GLY A 276 -1.00 -7.01 -6.93
N ALA A 277 -0.63 -8.28 -6.75
CA ALA A 277 -1.53 -9.41 -6.96
C ALA A 277 -2.70 -9.45 -5.96
N GLY A 278 -2.42 -9.29 -4.67
CA GLY A 278 -3.44 -9.29 -3.61
C GLY A 278 -4.42 -8.13 -3.79
N GLY A 279 -3.90 -6.91 -3.99
CA GLY A 279 -4.72 -5.72 -4.23
C GLY A 279 -5.59 -5.81 -5.49
N ALA A 280 -5.02 -6.32 -6.60
CA ALA A 280 -5.76 -6.51 -7.85
C ALA A 280 -6.87 -7.55 -7.71
N LEU A 281 -6.58 -8.73 -7.15
CA LEU A 281 -7.57 -9.78 -6.93
C LEU A 281 -8.65 -9.32 -5.96
N GLY A 282 -8.27 -8.65 -4.87
CA GLY A 282 -9.20 -8.10 -3.89
C GLY A 282 -10.16 -7.09 -4.51
N THR A 283 -9.64 -6.15 -5.30
CA THR A 283 -10.44 -5.13 -6.00
C THR A 283 -11.40 -5.76 -7.01
N PHE A 284 -10.89 -6.68 -7.84
CA PHE A 284 -11.69 -7.37 -8.85
C PHE A 284 -12.81 -8.23 -8.22
N ALA A 285 -12.46 -9.07 -7.23
CA ALA A 285 -13.44 -9.88 -6.52
C ALA A 285 -14.47 -9.00 -5.81
N SER A 286 -14.06 -7.88 -5.21
CA SER A 286 -14.97 -6.93 -4.57
C SER A 286 -15.98 -6.36 -5.54
N GLY A 287 -15.60 -6.05 -6.78
CA GLY A 287 -16.55 -5.56 -7.79
C GLY A 287 -17.67 -6.56 -8.08
N ILE A 288 -17.31 -7.83 -8.28
CA ILE A 288 -18.28 -8.93 -8.48
C ILE A 288 -19.18 -9.10 -7.25
N LEU A 289 -18.57 -9.14 -6.05
CA LEU A 289 -19.31 -9.31 -4.80
C LEU A 289 -20.28 -8.14 -4.55
N TRP A 290 -19.84 -6.92 -4.86
CA TRP A 290 -20.61 -5.70 -4.68
C TRP A 290 -21.82 -5.63 -5.59
N GLU A 291 -21.64 -6.00 -6.87
CA GLU A 291 -22.73 -6.00 -7.85
C GLU A 291 -23.79 -7.07 -7.53
N GLN A 292 -23.37 -8.26 -7.12
CA GLN A 292 -24.29 -9.39 -6.89
C GLN A 292 -24.96 -9.40 -5.51
N TRP A 293 -24.22 -9.01 -4.46
CA TRP A 293 -24.66 -9.16 -3.07
C TRP A 293 -24.54 -7.87 -2.23
N GLY A 294 -24.07 -6.79 -2.83
CA GLY A 294 -23.96 -5.48 -2.17
C GLY A 294 -22.75 -5.33 -1.25
N ALA A 295 -22.59 -4.09 -0.76
CA ALA A 295 -21.45 -3.68 0.04
C ALA A 295 -21.27 -4.45 1.37
N PRO A 296 -22.30 -4.69 2.20
CA PRO A 296 -22.10 -5.37 3.50
C PRO A 296 -21.53 -6.78 3.32
N PHE A 297 -21.98 -7.50 2.28
CA PHE A 297 -21.46 -8.82 1.97
C PHE A 297 -20.01 -8.77 1.47
N ALA A 298 -19.67 -7.82 0.58
CA ALA A 298 -18.30 -7.63 0.12
C ALA A 298 -17.32 -7.36 1.29
N TYR A 299 -17.71 -6.51 2.25
CA TYR A 299 -16.92 -6.26 3.46
C TYR A 299 -16.88 -7.46 4.41
N THR A 300 -17.95 -8.25 4.49
CA THR A 300 -17.95 -9.50 5.28
C THR A 300 -16.99 -10.53 4.70
N MET A 301 -16.92 -10.67 3.37
CA MET A 301 -15.94 -11.53 2.71
C MET A 301 -14.52 -11.02 2.90
N ALA A 302 -14.29 -9.71 2.82
CA ALA A 302 -13.00 -9.11 3.16
C ALA A 302 -12.59 -9.44 4.62
N SER A 303 -13.54 -9.39 5.56
CA SER A 303 -13.32 -9.81 6.95
C SER A 303 -12.87 -11.26 7.06
N ALA A 304 -13.55 -12.18 6.37
CA ALA A 304 -13.17 -13.59 6.33
C ALA A 304 -11.78 -13.82 5.71
N VAL A 305 -11.43 -13.10 4.64
CA VAL A 305 -10.10 -13.14 4.00
C VAL A 305 -9.01 -12.67 4.97
N ALA A 306 -9.25 -11.60 5.75
CA ALA A 306 -8.31 -11.14 6.76
C ALA A 306 -8.12 -12.17 7.89
N LEU A 307 -9.20 -12.82 8.34
CA LEU A 307 -9.12 -13.90 9.34
C LEU A 307 -8.40 -15.15 8.83
N LEU A 308 -8.54 -15.49 7.54
CA LEU A 308 -7.76 -16.55 6.93
C LEU A 308 -6.26 -16.20 6.95
N GLY A 309 -5.91 -14.95 6.69
CA GLY A 309 -4.55 -14.46 6.87
C GLY A 309 -4.06 -14.61 8.32
N ALA A 310 -4.90 -14.26 9.30
CA ALA A 310 -4.59 -14.41 10.72
C ALA A 310 -4.32 -15.88 11.08
N TRP A 311 -5.14 -16.80 10.56
CA TRP A 311 -4.98 -18.24 10.72
C TRP A 311 -3.64 -18.74 10.14
N CYS A 312 -3.23 -18.26 8.96
CA CYS A 312 -1.91 -18.58 8.39
C CYS A 312 -0.76 -18.12 9.31
N VAL A 313 -0.83 -16.91 9.86
CA VAL A 313 0.21 -16.41 10.77
C VAL A 313 0.25 -17.25 12.05
N TRP A 314 -0.92 -17.50 12.67
CA TRP A 314 -1.05 -18.22 13.92
C TRP A 314 -0.43 -19.63 13.89
N HIS A 315 -0.67 -20.38 12.80
CA HIS A 315 -0.19 -21.77 12.72
C HIS A 315 1.25 -21.92 12.27
N PHE A 316 1.74 -21.03 11.41
CA PHE A 316 3.00 -21.26 10.70
C PHE A 316 4.12 -20.29 11.08
N ILE A 317 3.82 -19.20 11.78
CA ILE A 317 4.83 -18.19 12.18
C ILE A 317 4.86 -18.10 13.71
N PRO A 318 6.01 -18.37 14.36
CA PRO A 318 6.11 -18.25 15.81
C PRO A 318 5.86 -16.81 16.27
N THR A 319 4.94 -16.66 17.21
CA THR A 319 4.57 -15.36 17.77
C THR A 319 5.39 -15.02 19.03
N SER A 320 6.27 -15.91 19.50
CA SER A 320 7.12 -15.63 20.66
C SER A 320 8.35 -14.80 20.26
N THR A 321 8.61 -13.71 21.00
CA THR A 321 9.75 -12.80 20.75
C THR A 321 11.10 -13.53 20.87
N THR A 322 11.17 -14.56 21.71
CA THR A 322 12.39 -15.36 21.93
C THR A 322 12.69 -16.27 20.74
N GLU A 323 11.68 -16.86 20.09
CA GLU A 323 11.88 -17.66 18.88
C GLU A 323 12.12 -16.81 17.64
N GLU A 324 11.54 -15.60 17.59
CA GLU A 324 11.80 -14.67 16.50
C GLU A 324 13.24 -14.15 16.50
N LYS A 325 13.82 -13.83 17.67
CA LYS A 325 15.23 -13.40 17.78
C LYS A 325 16.26 -14.48 17.40
N ARG A 326 15.83 -15.74 17.24
CA ARG A 326 16.68 -16.84 16.75
C ARG A 326 16.71 -16.94 15.22
N LEU A 327 15.95 -16.10 14.52
CA LEU A 327 15.92 -15.95 13.05
C LEU A 327 16.94 -14.89 12.60
#